data_AF-A0A7C3TSJ1-F1
#
_entry.id   AF-A0A7C3TSJ1-F1
#
_cell.length_a   1.000
_cell.length_b   1.000
_cell.length_c   1.000
_cell.angle_alpha   90.00
_cell.angle_beta   90.00
_cell.angle_gamma   90.00
#
_symmetry.space_group_name_H-M   'P 1'
#
loop_
_entity.id
_entity.type
_entity.pdbx_description
1 polymer ?
#
loop_
_entity_poly.entity_id
_entity_poly.type
_entity_poly.pdbx_seq_one_letter_code
_entity_poly.pdbx_strand_id
1 'polypeptide(L)'
;MSGLRKAVCLTLAGDSKRLSTHGKARDAAACARRRRCSAAGEARCKATRGAPHLLRPALWRTMLAMTQWSNPVALPQRVIERVRRVLEFHQLTRYTPESLRARGPAIDFDDQPSPYLVFPERRPVELPRDPVMPQADALDVMRYGPDTLPEGLKHPPADTKTLASWLALSAGFTGRSGAGPNAVHLRSCPSAGALYPFEIYIAAFAVDGLEPGLYHFSPATFALCPLRDGPQTLERMLRGRPDLHLLKTCPAALLISTVFWRTCWKYGRRGYRYCLLDAGHLVENVIAAGAGLGIPTLTRLRVSDSAMRELIGMPADADFGTVEAVQAMIIWADRCQHAFKPGAGGVLPPLKRVPLSSKVVDYPEVRAAHQDCVAPGVAVTELRPPLTEMTIIESQLPKVPVAAADPESGLPLGQVLLKRRSADRFSGDPVPHRQFMELNWLSFRTGTFWPMRPAGPHVACIRPMWLVHNVENLQSGIWYYDPVADGWSLLREGDFREAGRKLCLGQDICAQAAALCFMFANHAALMNGAGPDAYRLAHLEAGLIGQRMYIAATAMKLGCRAIGAFYDEEIRRFFGLAQTGWDIVYVMTVGRV
;
A
#
# COMPACT_ATOMS: atom_id res chain seq x y z
N MET A 1 29.59 -49.40 6.47
CA MET A 1 28.43 -49.72 5.61
C MET A 1 27.62 -48.43 5.48
N SER A 2 28.02 -47.54 4.55
CA SER A 2 27.41 -47.31 3.21
C SER A 2 26.05 -46.58 3.32
N GLY A 3 25.83 -45.36 2.83
CA GLY A 3 26.57 -44.38 2.03
C GLY A 3 25.74 -43.08 2.03
N LEU A 4 26.03 -41.99 1.31
CA LEU A 4 27.16 -41.57 0.50
C LEU A 4 26.99 -40.04 0.38
N ARG A 5 27.94 -39.27 0.92
CA ARG A 5 28.14 -37.85 0.57
C ARG A 5 28.94 -37.80 -0.74
N LYS A 6 28.68 -36.81 -1.60
CA LYS A 6 29.73 -36.16 -2.40
C LYS A 6 29.24 -34.84 -2.99
N ALA A 7 30.01 -33.80 -2.68
CA ALA A 7 30.13 -32.56 -3.42
C ALA A 7 30.88 -32.81 -4.75
N VAL A 8 30.86 -31.84 -5.67
CA VAL A 8 32.04 -31.10 -6.17
C VAL A 8 31.64 -30.21 -7.36
N CYS A 9 32.21 -29.00 -7.30
CA CYS A 9 32.24 -27.91 -8.27
C CYS A 9 33.00 -28.31 -9.56
N LEU A 10 32.73 -27.72 -10.73
CA LEU A 10 33.76 -27.46 -11.76
C LEU A 10 33.26 -26.51 -12.88
N THR A 11 34.17 -25.60 -13.19
CA THR A 11 34.35 -24.65 -14.30
C THR A 11 33.97 -25.13 -15.70
N LEU A 12 33.54 -24.19 -16.56
CA LEU A 12 33.54 -24.33 -18.01
C LEU A 12 34.45 -23.27 -18.65
N ALA A 13 35.48 -23.76 -19.34
CA ALA A 13 36.29 -23.02 -20.31
C ALA A 13 36.42 -23.89 -21.56
N GLY A 14 36.27 -23.27 -22.74
CA GLY A 14 36.69 -23.74 -24.06
C GLY A 14 36.02 -25.00 -24.62
N ASP A 15 35.46 -24.95 -25.83
CA ASP A 15 36.32 -25.03 -26.99
C ASP A 15 35.60 -24.74 -28.31
N SER A 16 36.41 -24.30 -29.24
CA SER A 16 36.15 -23.88 -30.60
C SER A 16 35.95 -25.05 -31.57
N LYS A 17 35.20 -24.84 -32.67
CA LYS A 17 35.58 -25.36 -33.99
C LYS A 17 34.90 -24.62 -35.14
N ARG A 18 35.77 -24.19 -36.06
CA ARG A 18 35.56 -23.45 -37.31
C ARG A 18 34.85 -24.31 -38.35
N LEU A 19 34.18 -23.63 -39.29
CA LEU A 19 34.29 -23.95 -40.72
C LEU A 19 34.15 -22.65 -41.54
N SER A 20 35.20 -22.36 -42.29
CA SER A 20 35.38 -21.36 -43.36
C SER A 20 34.51 -21.68 -44.59
N THR A 21 34.19 -20.79 -45.53
CA THR A 21 35.10 -20.05 -46.43
C THR A 21 34.36 -18.97 -47.26
N HIS A 22 35.07 -17.85 -47.47
CA HIS A 22 35.24 -17.05 -48.69
C HIS A 22 34.06 -16.39 -49.44
N GLY A 23 34.21 -15.07 -49.66
CA GLY A 23 33.47 -14.31 -50.68
C GLY A 23 33.73 -12.80 -50.65
N LYS A 24 34.79 -12.37 -51.32
CA LYS A 24 35.36 -11.01 -51.44
C LYS A 24 34.42 -9.80 -51.69
N ALA A 25 34.93 -8.67 -51.19
CA ALA A 25 34.63 -7.26 -51.43
C ALA A 25 34.40 -6.80 -52.89
N ARG A 26 33.64 -5.69 -53.08
CA ARG A 26 34.14 -4.42 -53.65
C ARG A 26 33.08 -3.31 -53.75
N ASP A 27 33.61 -2.09 -53.76
CA ASP A 27 33.02 -0.75 -53.75
C ASP A 27 32.15 -0.37 -54.96
N ALA A 28 31.30 0.66 -54.80
CA ALA A 28 31.43 1.96 -55.48
C ALA A 28 30.06 2.68 -55.74
N ALA A 29 29.96 3.88 -55.15
CA ALA A 29 29.52 5.16 -55.69
C ALA A 29 28.36 5.31 -56.74
N ALA A 30 27.47 6.24 -56.37
CA ALA A 30 26.87 7.32 -57.18
C ALA A 30 25.84 6.99 -58.27
N CYS A 31 24.66 7.62 -58.19
CA CYS A 31 24.25 8.69 -59.12
C CYS A 31 22.90 9.32 -58.72
N ALA A 32 22.83 10.64 -58.86
CA ALA A 32 21.70 11.50 -58.58
C ALA A 32 20.55 11.37 -59.60
N ARG A 33 19.33 11.78 -59.22
CA ARG A 33 18.58 12.83 -59.96
C ARG A 33 17.31 13.30 -59.24
N ARG A 34 17.21 14.63 -59.23
CA ARG A 34 16.09 15.48 -58.82
C ARG A 34 14.84 15.23 -59.69
N ARG A 35 13.64 15.40 -59.10
CA ARG A 35 12.55 16.18 -59.71
C ARG A 35 11.74 16.89 -58.61
N ARG A 36 11.76 18.22 -58.65
CA ARG A 36 10.72 19.10 -58.09
C ARG A 36 9.57 19.17 -59.11
N CYS A 37 8.33 19.20 -58.64
CA CYS A 37 7.27 19.99 -59.25
C CYS A 37 6.34 20.52 -58.15
N SER A 38 6.17 21.84 -58.18
CA SER A 38 5.25 22.70 -57.45
C SER A 38 3.82 22.60 -57.97
N ALA A 39 2.81 22.84 -57.13
CA ALA A 39 1.91 24.00 -57.27
C ALA A 39 0.74 23.95 -56.25
N ALA A 40 0.27 25.15 -55.93
CA ALA A 40 -0.71 25.56 -54.95
C ALA A 40 -2.12 24.94 -55.09
N GLY A 41 -2.83 24.95 -53.97
CA GLY A 41 -4.29 24.75 -53.91
C GLY A 41 -4.82 25.11 -52.52
N GLU A 42 -5.23 26.37 -52.35
CA GLU A 42 -6.04 26.82 -51.21
C GLU A 42 -7.38 26.08 -51.18
N ALA A 43 -7.74 25.50 -50.03
CA ALA A 43 -9.09 25.00 -49.79
C ALA A 43 -9.50 25.18 -48.32
N ARG A 44 -10.24 26.27 -48.08
CA ARG A 44 -11.30 26.50 -47.09
C ARG A 44 -11.36 25.54 -45.88
N CYS A 45 -11.03 26.07 -44.70
CA CYS A 45 -11.44 25.55 -43.41
C CYS A 45 -12.97 25.41 -43.34
N LYS A 46 -13.47 24.17 -43.37
CA LYS A 46 -14.75 23.80 -42.77
C LYS A 46 -14.46 23.16 -41.42
N ALA A 47 -14.76 23.91 -40.35
CA ALA A 47 -14.82 23.40 -39.00
C ALA A 47 -15.97 22.39 -38.90
N THR A 48 -15.67 21.10 -38.93
CA THR A 48 -16.59 20.05 -38.50
C THR A 48 -16.32 19.74 -37.04
N ARG A 49 -17.34 19.99 -36.20
CA ARG A 49 -17.42 19.57 -34.80
C ARG A 49 -17.26 18.04 -34.74
N GLY A 50 -16.07 17.57 -34.44
CA GLY A 50 -15.79 16.17 -34.13
C GLY A 50 -16.27 15.85 -32.72
N ALA A 51 -17.31 15.02 -32.61
CA ALA A 51 -17.70 14.38 -31.36
C ALA A 51 -16.50 13.61 -30.76
N PRO A 52 -16.37 13.50 -29.42
CA PRO A 52 -15.29 12.76 -28.81
C PRO A 52 -15.40 11.29 -29.23
N HIS A 53 -14.38 10.79 -29.95
CA HIS A 53 -14.27 9.37 -30.25
C HIS A 53 -14.16 8.60 -28.92
N LEU A 54 -15.29 8.04 -28.48
CA LEU A 54 -15.32 6.95 -27.51
C LEU A 54 -14.35 5.87 -28.00
N LEU A 55 -13.50 5.38 -27.09
CA LEU A 55 -12.58 4.26 -27.29
C LEU A 55 -13.24 3.20 -28.17
N ARG A 56 -12.58 2.78 -29.26
CA ARG A 56 -13.11 1.74 -30.14
C ARG A 56 -13.44 0.50 -29.29
N PRO A 57 -14.71 0.04 -29.25
CA PRO A 57 -15.10 -1.14 -28.47
C PRO A 57 -14.34 -2.41 -28.87
N ALA A 58 -13.70 -2.42 -30.04
CA ALA A 58 -12.97 -3.55 -30.58
C ALA A 58 -11.74 -3.93 -29.77
N LEU A 59 -11.03 -2.98 -29.16
CA LEU A 59 -9.90 -3.34 -28.29
C LEU A 59 -10.41 -3.98 -26.98
N TRP A 60 -11.60 -3.60 -26.48
CA TRP A 60 -12.13 -4.09 -25.20
C TRP A 60 -12.97 -5.37 -25.34
N ARG A 61 -13.48 -5.67 -26.54
CA ARG A 61 -14.17 -6.94 -26.82
C ARG A 61 -13.26 -8.15 -26.70
N THR A 62 -11.95 -7.97 -26.88
CA THR A 62 -10.94 -9.02 -26.65
C THR A 62 -10.67 -9.25 -25.15
N MET A 63 -10.81 -8.23 -24.29
CA MET A 63 -10.75 -8.38 -22.82
C MET A 63 -11.87 -9.29 -22.26
N LEU A 64 -13.03 -9.33 -22.93
CA LEU A 64 -14.18 -10.16 -22.53
C LEU A 64 -14.01 -11.64 -22.87
N ALA A 65 -13.11 -11.98 -23.80
CA ALA A 65 -13.06 -13.32 -24.41
C ALA A 65 -12.12 -14.31 -23.70
N MET A 66 -11.29 -13.87 -22.73
CA MET A 66 -10.28 -14.74 -22.13
C MET A 66 -10.10 -14.50 -20.62
N THR A 67 -11.16 -14.73 -19.84
CA THR A 67 -11.06 -15.13 -18.43
C THR A 67 -11.25 -16.64 -18.28
N GLN A 68 -10.77 -17.44 -19.24
CA GLN A 68 -10.69 -18.89 -19.09
C GLN A 68 -9.30 -19.25 -18.58
N TRP A 69 -9.15 -19.22 -17.26
CA TRP A 69 -8.08 -19.96 -16.61
C TRP A 69 -8.37 -21.45 -16.77
N SER A 70 -7.36 -22.21 -17.18
CA SER A 70 -7.43 -23.66 -17.48
C SER A 70 -7.51 -24.56 -16.24
N ASN A 71 -7.84 -24.00 -15.07
CA ASN A 71 -8.41 -24.70 -13.91
C ASN A 71 -8.86 -23.65 -12.88
N PRO A 72 -10.13 -23.17 -12.87
CA PRO A 72 -10.61 -22.39 -11.75
C PRO A 72 -10.54 -23.28 -10.50
N VAL A 73 -9.81 -22.82 -9.48
CA VAL A 73 -9.94 -23.43 -8.14
C VAL A 73 -11.40 -23.29 -7.75
N ALA A 74 -12.13 -24.40 -7.70
CA ALA A 74 -13.54 -24.38 -7.33
C ALA A 74 -13.63 -24.00 -5.84
N LEU A 75 -13.82 -22.70 -5.58
CA LEU A 75 -14.03 -22.23 -4.21
C LEU A 75 -15.27 -22.92 -3.63
N PRO A 76 -15.24 -23.37 -2.36
CA PRO A 76 -16.41 -23.90 -1.70
C PRO A 76 -17.58 -22.91 -1.76
N GLN A 77 -18.82 -23.40 -1.88
CA GLN A 77 -20.02 -22.53 -1.99
C GLN A 77 -20.10 -21.48 -0.88
N ARG A 78 -19.80 -21.87 0.36
CA ARG A 78 -19.72 -20.95 1.51
C ARG A 78 -18.74 -19.79 1.29
N VAL A 79 -17.64 -20.01 0.56
CA VAL A 79 -16.65 -18.97 0.25
C VAL A 79 -17.17 -18.07 -0.87
N ILE A 80 -17.82 -18.62 -1.88
CA ILE A 80 -18.45 -17.86 -2.98
C ILE A 80 -19.50 -16.90 -2.42
N GLU A 81 -20.32 -17.34 -1.48
CA GLU A 81 -21.33 -16.49 -0.82
C GLU A 81 -20.70 -15.32 -0.07
N ARG A 82 -19.56 -15.53 0.62
CA ARG A 82 -18.79 -14.45 1.26
C ARG A 82 -18.24 -13.47 0.22
N VAL A 83 -17.68 -13.99 -0.89
CA VAL A 83 -17.19 -13.14 -1.99
C VAL A 83 -18.31 -12.24 -2.50
N ARG A 84 -19.51 -12.80 -2.72
CA ARG A 84 -20.68 -12.03 -3.14
C ARG A 84 -21.01 -10.92 -2.16
N ARG A 85 -21.08 -11.20 -0.85
CA ARG A 85 -21.39 -10.18 0.17
C ARG A 85 -20.33 -9.09 0.27
N VAL A 86 -19.05 -9.41 0.10
CA VAL A 86 -17.98 -8.40 0.08
C VAL A 86 -18.05 -7.54 -1.20
N LEU A 87 -18.42 -8.12 -2.35
CA LEU A 87 -18.69 -7.33 -3.57
C LEU A 87 -19.92 -6.41 -3.41
N GLU A 88 -20.98 -6.89 -2.79
CA GLU A 88 -22.16 -6.08 -2.45
C GLU A 88 -21.78 -4.92 -1.51
N PHE A 89 -20.94 -5.18 -0.50
CA PHE A 89 -20.40 -4.13 0.37
C PHE A 89 -19.58 -3.09 -0.41
N HIS A 90 -18.75 -3.54 -1.35
CA HIS A 90 -18.02 -2.62 -2.22
C HIS A 90 -19.01 -1.75 -3.01
N GLN A 91 -20.02 -2.33 -3.67
CA GLN A 91 -21.02 -1.55 -4.41
C GLN A 91 -21.77 -0.55 -3.51
N LEU A 92 -22.18 -0.99 -2.33
CA LEU A 92 -22.89 -0.18 -1.33
C LEU A 92 -22.09 1.05 -0.87
N THR A 93 -20.77 0.96 -0.87
CA THR A 93 -19.88 2.01 -0.36
C THR A 93 -19.31 2.94 -1.43
N ARG A 94 -19.80 2.82 -2.68
CA ARG A 94 -19.44 3.73 -3.78
C ARG A 94 -20.08 5.10 -3.58
N TYR A 95 -19.38 6.16 -3.98
CA TYR A 95 -20.02 7.47 -4.10
C TYR A 95 -20.66 7.64 -5.48
N THR A 96 -21.90 8.10 -5.45
CA THR A 96 -22.65 8.58 -6.61
C THR A 96 -23.11 10.01 -6.33
N PRO A 97 -23.48 10.78 -7.36
CA PRO A 97 -24.09 12.10 -7.14
C PRO A 97 -25.29 12.04 -6.18
N GLU A 98 -26.08 10.98 -6.24
CA GLU A 98 -27.24 10.75 -5.37
C GLU A 98 -26.81 10.43 -3.93
N SER A 99 -25.84 9.53 -3.73
CA SER A 99 -25.41 9.14 -2.38
C SER A 99 -24.72 10.27 -1.62
N LEU A 100 -24.05 11.19 -2.32
CA LEU A 100 -23.46 12.39 -1.71
C LEU A 100 -24.48 13.51 -1.45
N ARG A 101 -25.58 13.57 -2.22
CA ARG A 101 -26.69 14.51 -1.96
C ARG A 101 -27.61 14.02 -0.85
N ALA A 102 -27.75 12.71 -0.68
CA ALA A 102 -28.49 12.13 0.42
C ALA A 102 -27.89 12.62 1.74
N ARG A 103 -28.67 13.37 2.52
CA ARG A 103 -28.22 13.82 3.86
C ARG A 103 -28.11 12.59 4.76
N GLY A 104 -26.88 12.22 5.10
CA GLY A 104 -26.62 11.33 6.23
C GLY A 104 -26.98 12.02 7.56
N PRO A 105 -26.96 11.27 8.68
CA PRO A 105 -27.04 11.87 10.00
C PRO A 105 -25.97 12.95 10.16
N ALA A 106 -26.30 14.04 10.86
CA ALA A 106 -25.33 15.09 11.16
C ALA A 106 -24.15 14.51 11.95
N ILE A 107 -22.94 14.94 11.61
CA ILE A 107 -21.72 14.52 12.32
C ILE A 107 -21.66 15.30 13.64
N ASP A 108 -21.71 14.57 14.76
CA ASP A 108 -21.64 15.11 16.11
C ASP A 108 -20.17 15.29 16.54
N PHE A 109 -19.56 16.40 16.16
CA PHE A 109 -18.14 16.70 16.44
C PHE A 109 -17.79 16.76 17.93
N ASP A 110 -18.78 17.00 18.80
CA ASP A 110 -18.57 17.00 20.25
C ASP A 110 -18.35 15.57 20.80
N ASP A 111 -18.82 14.55 20.06
CA ASP A 111 -18.65 13.14 20.37
C ASP A 111 -17.70 12.42 19.39
N GLN A 112 -16.72 13.14 18.84
CA GLN A 112 -15.69 12.54 17.98
C GLN A 112 -14.91 11.46 18.76
N PRO A 113 -14.75 10.25 18.20
CA PRO A 113 -13.99 9.19 18.85
C PRO A 113 -12.54 9.61 19.14
N SER A 114 -12.08 9.35 20.37
CA SER A 114 -10.70 9.58 20.77
C SER A 114 -9.73 8.86 19.81
N PRO A 115 -8.70 9.55 19.30
CA PRO A 115 -7.65 8.94 18.48
C PRO A 115 -6.60 8.18 19.31
N TYR A 116 -6.86 7.96 20.61
CA TYR A 116 -5.97 7.30 21.56
C TYR A 116 -6.72 6.20 22.32
N LEU A 117 -6.15 4.99 22.36
CA LEU A 117 -6.60 3.94 23.26
C LEU A 117 -6.00 4.13 24.66
N VAL A 118 -6.81 3.88 25.68
CA VAL A 118 -6.40 3.96 27.09
C VAL A 118 -6.81 2.69 27.82
N PHE A 119 -5.86 2.10 28.52
CA PHE A 119 -6.03 0.91 29.37
C PHE A 119 -5.88 1.35 30.84
N PRO A 120 -6.98 1.62 31.57
CA PRO A 120 -6.95 2.39 32.82
C PRO A 120 -6.27 1.66 33.99
N GLU A 121 -6.15 0.34 33.93
CA GLU A 121 -5.66 -0.51 35.04
C GLU A 121 -4.22 -0.97 34.82
N ARG A 122 -3.50 -0.35 33.89
CA ARG A 122 -2.14 -0.74 33.48
C ARG A 122 -1.17 0.40 33.72
N ARG A 123 0.02 0.08 34.25
CA ARG A 123 1.10 1.05 34.45
C ARG A 123 1.98 1.09 33.20
N PRO A 124 2.04 2.22 32.46
CA PRO A 124 2.88 2.32 31.28
C PRO A 124 4.38 2.31 31.63
N VAL A 125 5.18 1.80 30.70
CA VAL A 125 6.64 1.89 30.68
C VAL A 125 7.02 3.03 29.75
N GLU A 126 7.73 4.02 30.25
CA GLU A 126 8.17 5.16 29.43
C GLU A 126 9.23 4.74 28.41
N LEU A 127 9.16 5.30 27.21
CA LEU A 127 10.18 5.08 26.17
C LEU A 127 11.24 6.19 26.19
N PRO A 128 12.51 5.87 25.88
CA PRO A 128 13.56 6.86 25.68
C PRO A 128 13.16 7.92 24.65
N ARG A 129 13.30 9.22 24.98
CA ARG A 129 12.81 10.35 24.18
C ARG A 129 13.84 10.94 23.21
N ASP A 130 14.97 10.27 23.03
CA ASP A 130 16.06 10.62 22.14
C ASP A 130 16.14 9.62 20.96
N PRO A 131 15.15 9.61 20.04
CA PRO A 131 15.11 8.66 18.95
C PRO A 131 16.31 8.83 18.02
N VAL A 132 16.89 7.71 17.59
CA VAL A 132 17.91 7.66 16.55
C VAL A 132 17.27 8.11 15.23
N MET A 133 17.91 9.07 14.58
CA MET A 133 17.45 9.64 13.32
C MET A 133 18.25 9.07 12.14
N PRO A 134 17.64 8.27 11.24
CA PRO A 134 18.30 7.77 10.05
C PRO A 134 18.85 8.90 9.17
N GLN A 135 20.16 8.82 8.85
CA GLN A 135 20.85 9.79 8.00
C GLN A 135 21.01 9.32 6.54
N ALA A 136 20.72 8.05 6.26
CA ALA A 136 20.77 7.51 4.91
C ALA A 136 19.75 8.17 3.99
N ASP A 137 20.08 8.24 2.70
CA ASP A 137 19.21 8.78 1.66
C ASP A 137 17.90 8.01 1.59
N ALA A 138 16.77 8.71 1.60
CA ALA A 138 15.46 8.06 1.61
C ALA A 138 15.19 7.24 0.33
N LEU A 139 15.64 7.71 -0.83
CA LEU A 139 15.41 7.04 -2.10
C LEU A 139 16.23 5.75 -2.17
N ASP A 140 17.48 5.77 -1.69
CA ASP A 140 18.31 4.58 -1.59
C ASP A 140 17.76 3.55 -0.60
N VAL A 141 17.30 3.99 0.58
CA VAL A 141 16.67 3.07 1.56
C VAL A 141 15.39 2.46 0.97
N MET A 142 14.58 3.21 0.25
CA MET A 142 13.39 2.66 -0.42
C MET A 142 13.74 1.64 -1.50
N ARG A 143 14.86 1.84 -2.21
CA ARG A 143 15.29 1.02 -3.34
C ARG A 143 16.00 -0.26 -2.90
N TYR A 144 16.91 -0.14 -1.95
CA TYR A 144 17.82 -1.21 -1.54
C TYR A 144 17.56 -1.72 -0.12
N GLY A 145 16.62 -1.11 0.61
CA GLY A 145 16.35 -1.48 1.99
C GLY A 145 17.55 -1.21 2.90
N PRO A 146 17.76 -2.03 3.95
CA PRO A 146 18.87 -1.84 4.89
C PRO A 146 20.26 -2.09 4.26
N ASP A 147 20.34 -2.67 3.06
CA ASP A 147 21.62 -2.96 2.39
C ASP A 147 22.38 -1.69 2.00
N THR A 148 21.70 -0.54 1.87
CA THR A 148 22.34 0.76 1.62
C THR A 148 23.13 1.29 2.82
N LEU A 149 22.84 0.80 4.03
CA LEU A 149 23.46 1.33 5.24
C LEU A 149 24.91 0.86 5.37
N PRO A 150 25.78 1.67 6.01
CA PRO A 150 27.08 1.21 6.48
C PRO A 150 26.94 -0.03 7.38
N GLU A 151 27.90 -0.95 7.32
CA GLU A 151 27.83 -2.24 8.03
C GLU A 151 27.60 -2.08 9.55
N GLY A 152 28.19 -1.06 10.18
CA GLY A 152 28.00 -0.77 11.61
C GLY A 152 26.62 -0.21 12.00
N LEU A 153 25.76 0.10 11.02
CA LEU A 153 24.37 0.53 11.24
C LEU A 153 23.35 -0.53 10.84
N LYS A 154 23.78 -1.67 10.28
CA LYS A 154 22.90 -2.83 10.04
C LYS A 154 22.77 -3.63 11.33
N HIS A 155 21.65 -4.33 11.49
CA HIS A 155 21.41 -5.21 12.64
C HIS A 155 21.62 -4.48 13.98
N PRO A 156 20.87 -3.39 14.23
CA PRO A 156 21.03 -2.59 15.44
C PRO A 156 20.74 -3.42 16.70
N PRO A 157 21.22 -2.98 17.88
CA PRO A 157 20.91 -3.64 19.14
C PRO A 157 19.39 -3.81 19.33
N ALA A 158 18.98 -5.00 19.77
CA ALA A 158 17.61 -5.30 20.11
C ALA A 158 17.25 -4.70 21.47
N ASP A 159 17.23 -3.37 21.59
CA ASP A 159 17.01 -2.65 22.84
C ASP A 159 15.81 -1.68 22.80
N THR A 160 15.43 -1.19 23.97
CA THR A 160 14.34 -0.20 24.12
C THR A 160 14.59 1.10 23.35
N LYS A 161 15.85 1.51 23.17
CA LYS A 161 16.20 2.73 22.42
C LYS A 161 15.93 2.57 20.93
N THR A 162 16.30 1.44 20.35
CA THR A 162 16.03 1.10 18.95
C THR A 162 14.54 0.94 18.71
N LEU A 163 13.82 0.25 19.61
CA LEU A 163 12.37 0.13 19.56
C LEU A 163 11.66 1.50 19.65
N ALA A 164 12.08 2.36 20.59
CA ALA A 164 11.53 3.70 20.73
C ALA A 164 11.75 4.56 19.47
N SER A 165 12.95 4.48 18.89
CA SER A 165 13.29 5.16 17.63
C SER A 165 12.40 4.69 16.48
N TRP A 166 12.20 3.37 16.38
CA TRP A 166 11.36 2.76 15.37
C TRP A 166 9.89 3.23 15.49
N LEU A 167 9.34 3.25 16.71
CA LEU A 167 7.97 3.70 16.98
C LEU A 167 7.79 5.20 16.74
N ALA A 168 8.76 6.04 17.15
CA ALA A 168 8.73 7.48 16.92
C ALA A 168 8.65 7.84 15.44
N LEU A 169 9.48 7.19 14.61
CA LEU A 169 9.50 7.41 13.17
C LEU A 169 8.25 6.84 12.49
N SER A 170 7.70 5.73 13.02
CA SER A 170 6.56 5.03 12.43
C SER A 170 5.21 5.72 12.65
N ALA A 171 4.93 6.20 13.87
CA ALA A 171 3.62 6.77 14.21
C ALA A 171 3.68 7.91 15.26
N GLY A 172 4.88 8.42 15.56
CA GLY A 172 5.06 9.55 16.48
C GLY A 172 4.44 10.85 15.95
N PHE A 173 4.25 11.81 16.85
CA PHE A 173 3.80 13.14 16.49
C PHE A 173 4.88 13.90 15.74
N THR A 174 4.52 14.50 14.62
CA THR A 174 5.43 15.25 13.77
C THR A 174 5.03 16.71 13.62
N GLY A 175 3.82 17.08 14.06
CA GLY A 175 3.34 18.45 14.03
C GLY A 175 1.93 18.58 14.61
N ARG A 176 1.36 19.78 14.47
CA ARG A 176 0.02 20.12 14.96
C ARG A 176 -0.70 20.93 13.90
N SER A 177 -1.98 20.65 13.70
CA SER A 177 -2.86 21.39 12.79
C SER A 177 -4.02 22.02 13.56
N GLY A 178 -4.35 23.28 13.23
CA GLY A 178 -5.35 24.07 13.95
C GLY A 178 -4.83 24.70 15.25
N ALA A 179 -5.70 25.47 15.91
CA ALA A 179 -5.41 26.19 17.14
C ALA A 179 -6.31 25.73 18.30
N GLY A 180 -5.87 25.98 19.53
CA GLY A 180 -6.66 25.70 20.73
C GLY A 180 -6.82 24.21 21.06
N PRO A 181 -7.80 23.85 21.91
CA PRO A 181 -8.00 22.48 22.42
C PRO A 181 -8.38 21.46 21.33
N ASN A 182 -8.91 21.93 20.19
CA ASN A 182 -9.33 21.08 19.07
C ASN A 182 -8.20 20.83 18.05
N ALA A 183 -6.98 21.26 18.36
CA ALA A 183 -5.86 21.07 17.44
C ALA A 183 -5.50 19.58 17.32
N VAL A 184 -5.29 19.14 16.08
CA VAL A 184 -5.01 17.74 15.77
C VAL A 184 -3.51 17.51 15.77
N HIS A 185 -3.06 16.50 16.52
CA HIS A 185 -1.68 16.02 16.45
C HIS A 185 -1.47 15.24 15.15
N LEU A 186 -0.62 15.77 14.28
CA LEU A 186 -0.26 15.12 13.03
C LEU A 186 0.80 14.04 13.30
N ARG A 187 0.67 12.90 12.61
CA ARG A 187 1.60 11.77 12.68
C ARG A 187 2.48 11.67 11.44
N SER A 188 3.55 10.88 11.53
CA SER A 188 4.46 10.61 10.42
C SER A 188 3.79 9.90 9.23
N CYS A 189 2.72 9.15 9.45
CA CYS A 189 1.85 8.62 8.40
C CYS A 189 0.55 9.46 8.23
N PRO A 190 0.00 9.54 7.00
CA PRO A 190 -1.27 10.21 6.74
C PRO A 190 -2.45 9.38 7.27
N SER A 191 -3.61 10.03 7.40
CA SER A 191 -4.87 9.36 7.69
C SER A 191 -6.02 10.17 7.11
N ALA A 192 -7.05 9.49 6.59
CA ALA A 192 -8.26 10.14 6.10
C ALA A 192 -8.90 11.01 7.19
N GLY A 193 -8.92 12.32 6.97
CA GLY A 193 -9.46 13.28 7.94
C GLY A 193 -8.66 13.40 9.24
N ALA A 194 -7.41 12.90 9.27
CA ALA A 194 -6.56 12.82 10.46
C ALA A 194 -7.23 12.10 11.64
N LEU A 195 -7.94 11.00 11.37
CA LEU A 195 -8.70 10.23 12.36
C LEU A 195 -7.92 9.07 13.00
N TYR A 196 -6.81 8.66 12.37
CA TYR A 196 -5.85 7.67 12.88
C TYR A 196 -6.52 6.39 13.42
N PRO A 197 -7.20 5.61 12.55
CA PRO A 197 -7.90 4.40 12.98
C PRO A 197 -6.97 3.28 13.41
N PHE A 198 -5.66 3.39 13.16
CA PHE A 198 -4.69 2.34 13.46
C PHE A 198 -4.06 2.47 14.84
N GLU A 199 -3.62 1.34 15.39
CA GLU A 199 -2.82 1.23 16.60
C GLU A 199 -1.62 0.31 16.36
N ILE A 200 -0.59 0.46 17.20
CA ILE A 200 0.60 -0.40 17.19
C ILE A 200 0.65 -1.17 18.51
N TYR A 201 0.67 -2.49 18.42
CA TYR A 201 1.03 -3.36 19.54
C TYR A 201 2.40 -3.97 19.30
N ILE A 202 3.16 -4.18 20.37
CA ILE A 202 4.50 -4.77 20.34
C ILE A 202 4.42 -6.11 21.05
N ALA A 203 4.62 -7.20 20.32
CA ALA A 203 4.96 -8.48 20.91
C ALA A 203 6.48 -8.51 21.11
N ALA A 204 6.95 -8.15 22.30
CA ALA A 204 8.36 -8.14 22.67
C ALA A 204 8.75 -9.50 23.27
N PHE A 205 9.84 -10.09 22.77
CA PHE A 205 10.32 -11.41 23.20
C PHE A 205 11.73 -11.36 23.76
N ALA A 206 12.61 -10.56 23.17
CA ALA A 206 13.99 -10.38 23.59
C ALA A 206 14.44 -8.96 23.23
N VAL A 207 13.89 -7.97 23.93
CA VAL A 207 14.25 -6.56 23.79
C VAL A 207 14.91 -6.10 25.09
N ASP A 208 16.17 -5.72 25.04
CA ASP A 208 16.94 -5.29 26.21
C ASP A 208 16.31 -4.04 26.85
N GLY A 209 16.02 -4.15 28.15
CA GLY A 209 15.31 -3.13 28.92
C GLY A 209 13.78 -3.22 28.86
N LEU A 210 13.21 -4.28 28.27
CA LEU A 210 11.77 -4.52 28.25
C LEU A 210 11.44 -5.99 28.57
N GLU A 211 10.57 -6.21 29.55
CA GLU A 211 10.12 -7.56 29.88
C GLU A 211 9.36 -8.21 28.70
N PRO A 212 9.51 -9.52 28.45
CA PRO A 212 8.76 -10.19 27.39
C PRO A 212 7.25 -10.08 27.58
N GLY A 213 6.52 -9.70 26.54
CA GLY A 213 5.08 -9.50 26.61
C GLY A 213 4.45 -8.83 25.40
N LEU A 214 3.13 -8.65 25.47
CA LEU A 214 2.38 -7.81 24.56
C LEU A 214 2.23 -6.42 25.17
N TYR A 215 2.56 -5.40 24.41
CA TYR A 215 2.42 -4.00 24.77
C TYR A 215 1.57 -3.24 23.76
N HIS A 216 0.87 -2.20 24.19
CA HIS A 216 0.27 -1.20 23.31
C HIS A 216 1.12 0.08 23.32
N PHE A 217 1.41 0.64 22.14
CA PHE A 217 2.11 1.91 22.02
C PHE A 217 1.13 3.09 22.09
N SER A 218 1.32 3.96 23.08
CA SER A 218 0.61 5.23 23.20
C SER A 218 1.44 6.35 22.58
N PRO A 219 1.05 6.92 21.42
CA PRO A 219 1.76 8.06 20.85
C PRO A 219 1.57 9.35 21.68
N ALA A 220 0.48 9.46 22.45
CA ALA A 220 0.18 10.64 23.27
C ALA A 220 1.14 10.80 24.46
N THR A 221 1.47 9.68 25.11
CA THR A 221 2.36 9.66 26.29
C THR A 221 3.75 9.16 25.95
N PHE A 222 3.97 8.72 24.71
CA PHE A 222 5.20 8.08 24.23
C PHE A 222 5.68 6.97 25.19
N ALA A 223 4.78 6.01 25.42
CA ALA A 223 4.97 4.93 26.39
C ALA A 223 4.35 3.61 25.91
N LEU A 224 4.79 2.51 26.51
CA LEU A 224 4.29 1.16 26.27
C LEU A 224 3.39 0.71 27.42
N CYS A 225 2.15 0.35 27.12
CA CYS A 225 1.22 -0.19 28.09
C CYS A 225 1.31 -1.73 28.09
N PRO A 226 1.75 -2.40 29.16
CA PRO A 226 1.82 -3.86 29.23
C PRO A 226 0.43 -4.48 29.29
N LEU A 227 0.18 -5.49 28.45
CA LEU A 227 -1.12 -6.13 28.28
C LEU A 227 -1.12 -7.62 28.64
N ARG A 228 -0.07 -8.35 28.22
CA ARG A 228 0.09 -9.80 28.39
C ARG A 228 1.56 -10.14 28.63
N ASP A 229 1.82 -11.28 29.26
CA ASP A 229 3.17 -11.82 29.40
C ASP A 229 3.71 -12.45 28.09
N GLY A 230 5.02 -12.66 28.03
CA GLY A 230 5.71 -13.23 26.88
C GLY A 230 5.20 -14.63 26.49
N PRO A 231 5.14 -15.60 27.42
CA PRO A 231 4.63 -16.94 27.13
C PRO A 231 3.24 -16.98 26.49
N GLN A 232 2.27 -16.23 27.02
CA GLN A 232 0.91 -16.12 26.48
C GLN A 232 0.90 -15.46 25.11
N THR A 233 1.69 -14.40 24.94
CA THR A 233 1.80 -13.67 23.67
C THR A 233 2.33 -14.58 22.57
N LEU A 234 3.44 -15.28 22.83
CA LEU A 234 4.06 -16.17 21.88
C LEU A 234 3.19 -17.39 21.56
N GLU A 235 2.56 -18.02 22.57
CA GLU A 235 1.58 -19.11 22.33
C GLU A 235 0.50 -18.66 21.36
N ARG A 236 -0.10 -17.50 21.65
CA ARG A 236 -1.26 -17.02 20.90
C ARG A 236 -0.92 -16.66 19.47
N MET A 237 0.25 -16.07 19.25
CA MET A 237 0.73 -15.74 17.91
C MET A 237 1.04 -16.98 17.07
N LEU A 238 1.49 -18.06 17.70
CA LEU A 238 1.83 -19.33 17.03
C LEU A 238 0.61 -20.24 16.80
N ARG A 239 -0.52 -19.99 17.48
CA ARG A 239 -1.70 -20.87 17.46
C ARG A 239 -2.23 -21.09 16.04
N GLY A 240 -2.10 -22.33 15.56
CA GLY A 240 -2.52 -22.72 14.22
C GLY A 240 -1.70 -22.08 13.08
N ARG A 241 -0.51 -21.54 13.39
CA ARG A 241 0.35 -20.80 12.47
C ARG A 241 1.80 -21.30 12.49
N PRO A 242 2.07 -22.51 11.98
CA PRO A 242 3.43 -23.06 11.93
C PRO A 242 4.38 -22.20 11.08
N ASP A 243 3.84 -21.44 10.11
CA ASP A 243 4.58 -20.48 9.30
C ASP A 243 5.16 -19.29 10.09
N LEU A 244 4.75 -19.12 11.35
CA LEU A 244 5.23 -18.09 12.27
C LEU A 244 6.23 -18.63 13.31
N HIS A 245 6.70 -19.86 13.19
CA HIS A 245 7.70 -20.43 14.11
C HIS A 245 9.00 -19.60 14.24
N LEU A 246 9.32 -18.78 13.23
CA LEU A 246 10.44 -17.82 13.30
C LEU A 246 10.33 -16.84 14.48
N LEU A 247 9.12 -16.56 14.98
CA LEU A 247 8.90 -15.70 16.16
C LEU A 247 9.59 -16.25 17.41
N LYS A 248 9.94 -17.54 17.42
CA LYS A 248 10.71 -18.17 18.50
C LYS A 248 12.19 -17.73 18.56
N THR A 249 12.64 -16.98 17.56
CA THR A 249 14.03 -16.56 17.42
C THR A 249 14.13 -15.12 16.93
N CYS A 250 13.15 -14.28 17.25
CA CYS A 250 13.11 -12.87 16.84
C CYS A 250 12.94 -11.95 18.06
N PRO A 251 13.53 -10.74 18.06
CA PRO A 251 13.42 -9.81 19.19
C PRO A 251 11.98 -9.39 19.49
N ALA A 252 11.24 -9.03 18.44
CA ALA A 252 9.88 -8.51 18.57
C ALA A 252 9.10 -8.61 17.25
N ALA A 253 7.79 -8.43 17.35
CA ALA A 253 6.91 -8.18 16.22
C ALA A 253 5.94 -7.03 16.53
N LEU A 254 5.78 -6.12 15.57
CA LEU A 254 4.77 -5.06 15.62
C LEU A 254 3.48 -5.55 14.97
N LEU A 255 2.35 -5.44 15.67
CA LEU A 255 1.03 -5.72 15.16
C LEU A 255 0.33 -4.40 14.86
N ILE A 256 -0.12 -4.24 13.62
CA ILE A 256 -0.87 -3.06 13.18
C ILE A 256 -2.33 -3.41 13.19
N SER A 257 -3.12 -2.76 14.04
CA SER A 257 -4.56 -2.98 14.13
C SER A 257 -5.35 -1.81 13.57
N THR A 258 -6.66 -1.95 13.58
CA THR A 258 -7.59 -0.92 13.13
C THR A 258 -8.84 -0.95 13.98
N VAL A 259 -9.13 0.21 14.57
CA VAL A 259 -10.35 0.57 15.28
C VAL A 259 -11.30 1.21 14.29
N PHE A 260 -12.28 0.45 13.81
CA PHE A 260 -13.12 0.89 12.67
C PHE A 260 -13.95 2.14 12.99
N TRP A 261 -14.41 2.26 14.24
CA TRP A 261 -15.30 3.34 14.65
C TRP A 261 -14.71 4.74 14.46
N ARG A 262 -13.40 4.93 14.70
CA ARG A 262 -12.74 6.25 14.55
C ARG A 262 -12.98 6.89 13.19
N THR A 263 -12.94 6.09 12.14
CA THR A 263 -13.13 6.58 10.77
C THR A 263 -14.58 6.43 10.29
N CYS A 264 -15.27 5.37 10.72
CA CYS A 264 -16.68 5.17 10.35
C CYS A 264 -17.61 6.20 10.99
N TRP A 265 -17.24 6.78 12.14
CA TRP A 265 -17.97 7.90 12.74
C TRP A 265 -18.14 9.08 11.76
N LYS A 266 -17.09 9.42 10.99
CA LYS A 266 -17.12 10.51 10.02
C LYS A 266 -17.61 10.08 8.64
N TYR A 267 -17.20 8.89 8.19
CA TYR A 267 -17.35 8.46 6.80
C TYR A 267 -18.36 7.33 6.59
N GLY A 268 -19.09 6.97 7.65
CA GLY A 268 -20.04 5.87 7.66
C GLY A 268 -19.42 4.56 7.19
N ARG A 269 -20.20 3.78 6.44
CA ARG A 269 -19.79 2.48 5.88
C ARG A 269 -18.52 2.56 5.01
N ARG A 270 -18.32 3.66 4.28
CA ARG A 270 -17.12 3.85 3.44
C ARG A 270 -15.85 3.99 4.29
N GLY A 271 -15.98 4.37 5.56
CA GLY A 271 -14.88 4.46 6.51
C GLY A 271 -14.05 3.18 6.61
N TYR A 272 -14.64 2.00 6.38
CA TYR A 272 -13.88 0.73 6.35
C TYR A 272 -12.78 0.71 5.28
N ARG A 273 -13.05 1.28 4.09
CA ARG A 273 -12.03 1.36 3.02
C ARG A 273 -10.88 2.28 3.44
N TYR A 274 -11.20 3.41 4.04
CA TYR A 274 -10.21 4.38 4.53
C TYR A 274 -9.37 3.82 5.66
N CYS A 275 -9.99 3.06 6.57
CA CYS A 275 -9.28 2.32 7.61
C CYS A 275 -8.20 1.39 7.04
N LEU A 276 -8.53 0.62 6.00
CA LEU A 276 -7.59 -0.30 5.36
C LEU A 276 -6.48 0.44 4.61
N LEU A 277 -6.80 1.56 3.93
CA LEU A 277 -5.81 2.43 3.28
C LEU A 277 -4.85 3.04 4.31
N ASP A 278 -5.38 3.59 5.40
CA ASP A 278 -4.61 4.18 6.50
C ASP A 278 -3.69 3.14 7.17
N ALA A 279 -4.19 1.92 7.38
CA ALA A 279 -3.37 0.81 7.88
C ALA A 279 -2.24 0.47 6.90
N GLY A 280 -2.52 0.43 5.59
CA GLY A 280 -1.49 0.24 4.56
C GLY A 280 -0.42 1.33 4.60
N HIS A 281 -0.83 2.59 4.76
CA HIS A 281 0.10 3.70 4.92
C HIS A 281 1.01 3.53 6.14
N LEU A 282 0.46 3.13 7.28
CA LEU A 282 1.26 2.89 8.49
C LEU A 282 2.23 1.72 8.31
N VAL A 283 1.79 0.60 7.70
CA VAL A 283 2.65 -0.57 7.51
C VAL A 283 3.90 -0.21 6.72
N GLU A 284 3.77 0.52 5.62
CA GLU A 284 4.94 0.94 4.83
C GLU A 284 5.82 1.90 5.62
N ASN A 285 5.21 2.80 6.40
CA ASN A 285 5.96 3.74 7.22
C ASN A 285 6.81 3.02 8.28
N VAL A 286 6.27 1.95 8.87
CA VAL A 286 6.99 1.06 9.80
C VAL A 286 8.13 0.35 9.09
N ILE A 287 7.91 -0.18 7.89
CA ILE A 287 8.95 -0.85 7.10
C ILE A 287 10.08 0.12 6.76
N ALA A 288 9.76 1.30 6.23
CA ALA A 288 10.75 2.32 5.87
C ALA A 288 11.54 2.80 7.09
N ALA A 289 10.86 3.08 8.21
CA ALA A 289 11.52 3.46 9.45
C ALA A 289 12.48 2.36 9.96
N GLY A 290 12.07 1.09 9.89
CA GLY A 290 12.90 -0.05 10.27
C GLY A 290 14.12 -0.18 9.37
N ALA A 291 13.92 -0.12 8.05
CA ALA A 291 15.01 -0.18 7.07
C ALA A 291 16.03 0.96 7.27
N GLY A 292 15.59 2.18 7.56
CA GLY A 292 16.47 3.31 7.86
C GLY A 292 17.26 3.18 9.17
N LEU A 293 16.76 2.40 10.13
CA LEU A 293 17.44 2.06 11.37
C LEU A 293 18.30 0.79 11.25
N GLY A 294 18.31 0.15 10.07
CA GLY A 294 19.02 -1.11 9.84
C GLY A 294 18.34 -2.35 10.40
N ILE A 295 17.08 -2.23 10.81
CA ILE A 295 16.25 -3.34 11.28
C ILE A 295 15.81 -4.16 10.07
N PRO A 296 16.23 -5.43 9.93
CA PRO A 296 15.67 -6.31 8.91
C PRO A 296 14.23 -6.62 9.30
N THR A 297 13.28 -6.34 8.39
CA THR A 297 11.86 -6.57 8.65
C THR A 297 11.30 -7.69 7.78
N LEU A 298 10.43 -8.51 8.37
CA LEU A 298 9.61 -9.48 7.65
C LEU A 298 8.13 -9.17 7.87
N THR A 299 7.45 -8.72 6.81
CA THR A 299 6.04 -8.32 6.88
C THR A 299 5.08 -9.46 6.55
N ARG A 300 3.93 -9.48 7.22
CA ARG A 300 2.76 -10.35 6.98
C ARG A 300 1.50 -9.49 6.95
N LEU A 301 0.80 -9.48 5.81
CA LEU A 301 -0.49 -8.79 5.66
C LEU A 301 -1.71 -9.69 5.93
N ARG A 302 -1.47 -10.97 6.22
CA ARG A 302 -2.49 -11.94 6.59
C ARG A 302 -2.16 -12.55 7.95
N VAL A 303 -2.94 -12.17 8.95
CA VAL A 303 -2.84 -12.66 10.33
C VAL A 303 -4.10 -13.47 10.69
N SER A 304 -4.02 -14.27 11.75
CA SER A 304 -5.20 -14.98 12.27
C SER A 304 -6.07 -13.99 13.05
N ASP A 305 -7.13 -13.44 12.44
CA ASP A 305 -7.92 -12.38 13.08
C ASP A 305 -8.46 -12.80 14.46
N SER A 306 -9.03 -14.00 14.58
CA SER A 306 -9.58 -14.48 15.85
C SER A 306 -8.53 -14.59 16.96
N ALA A 307 -7.38 -15.19 16.65
CA ALA A 307 -6.30 -15.33 17.62
C ALA A 307 -5.68 -13.97 18.00
N MET A 308 -5.54 -13.07 17.02
CA MET A 308 -4.97 -11.74 17.25
C MET A 308 -5.93 -10.82 18.01
N ARG A 309 -7.24 -10.90 17.74
CA ARG A 309 -8.27 -10.18 18.50
C ARG A 309 -8.29 -10.62 19.96
N GLU A 310 -8.23 -11.93 20.20
CA GLU A 310 -8.12 -12.45 21.57
C GLU A 310 -6.83 -11.97 22.26
N LEU A 311 -5.70 -11.94 21.54
CA LEU A 311 -4.41 -11.45 22.04
C LEU A 311 -4.50 -9.99 22.51
N ILE A 312 -5.03 -9.10 21.68
CA ILE A 312 -5.23 -7.67 22.00
C ILE A 312 -6.43 -7.44 22.94
N GLY A 313 -7.06 -8.50 23.44
CA GLY A 313 -8.10 -8.45 24.47
C GLY A 313 -9.48 -8.05 23.97
N MET A 314 -9.80 -8.34 22.72
CA MET A 314 -11.13 -8.09 22.15
C MET A 314 -12.10 -9.23 22.46
N PRO A 315 -13.28 -8.93 23.04
CA PRO A 315 -14.32 -9.92 23.22
C PRO A 315 -14.89 -10.36 21.87
N ALA A 316 -15.37 -11.60 21.81
CA ALA A 316 -15.91 -12.19 20.57
C ALA A 316 -17.15 -11.42 20.06
N ASP A 317 -17.93 -10.88 20.98
CA ASP A 317 -19.17 -10.13 20.79
C ASP A 317 -19.00 -8.60 20.91
N ALA A 318 -17.76 -8.09 20.80
CA ALA A 318 -17.45 -6.66 20.91
C ALA A 318 -18.42 -5.77 20.11
N ASP A 319 -18.90 -4.69 20.70
CA ASP A 319 -19.71 -3.69 20.01
C ASP A 319 -18.89 -2.99 18.89
N PHE A 320 -19.59 -2.29 17.99
CA PHE A 320 -18.90 -1.62 16.89
C PHE A 320 -18.03 -0.43 17.33
N GLY A 321 -18.32 0.16 18.49
CA GLY A 321 -17.59 1.30 19.02
C GLY A 321 -16.20 0.93 19.53
N THR A 322 -16.03 -0.32 19.91
CA THR A 322 -14.80 -0.86 20.51
C THR A 322 -14.14 -1.95 19.65
N VAL A 323 -14.83 -2.46 18.62
CA VAL A 323 -14.28 -3.49 17.74
C VAL A 323 -12.99 -3.02 17.08
N GLU A 324 -11.99 -3.89 17.15
CA GLU A 324 -10.67 -3.69 16.59
C GLU A 324 -10.20 -5.00 15.99
N ALA A 325 -9.47 -4.90 14.87
CA ALA A 325 -8.93 -6.06 14.18
C ALA A 325 -7.48 -5.82 13.76
N VAL A 326 -6.63 -6.85 13.87
CA VAL A 326 -5.23 -6.79 13.46
C VAL A 326 -5.14 -6.97 11.94
N GLN A 327 -4.56 -5.98 11.27
CA GLN A 327 -4.44 -5.92 9.82
C GLN A 327 -3.15 -6.55 9.32
N ALA A 328 -2.04 -6.31 10.02
CA ALA A 328 -0.72 -6.70 9.58
C ALA A 328 0.21 -6.96 10.78
N MET A 329 1.30 -7.65 10.50
CA MET A 329 2.39 -7.91 11.44
C MET A 329 3.73 -7.65 10.75
N ILE A 330 4.60 -6.87 11.38
CA ILE A 330 5.95 -6.57 10.93
C ILE A 330 6.92 -7.13 11.96
N ILE A 331 7.72 -8.12 11.56
CA ILE A 331 8.61 -8.85 12.45
C ILE A 331 10.01 -8.25 12.36
N TRP A 332 10.64 -7.98 13.51
CA TRP A 332 12.07 -7.71 13.58
C TRP A 332 12.81 -9.04 13.35
N ALA A 333 13.40 -9.19 12.16
CA ALA A 333 13.85 -10.47 11.62
C ALA A 333 15.27 -10.88 12.03
N ASP A 334 15.94 -10.07 12.86
CA ASP A 334 17.20 -10.47 13.49
C ASP A 334 17.01 -11.74 14.29
N ARG A 335 18.03 -12.61 14.23
CA ARG A 335 18.00 -13.85 15.00
C ARG A 335 18.45 -13.58 16.42
N CYS A 336 17.63 -13.97 17.39
CA CYS A 336 17.99 -13.96 18.80
C CYS A 336 17.57 -15.27 19.48
N GLN A 337 17.94 -15.41 20.76
CA GLN A 337 17.41 -16.43 21.66
C GLN A 337 16.59 -15.73 22.75
N HIS A 338 15.39 -16.25 23.03
CA HIS A 338 14.59 -15.78 24.16
C HIS A 338 14.57 -16.83 25.28
N ALA A 339 14.53 -16.39 26.54
CA ALA A 339 14.70 -17.25 27.71
C ALA A 339 13.45 -18.06 28.12
N PHE A 340 12.30 -17.84 27.48
CA PHE A 340 11.03 -18.46 27.83
C PHE A 340 10.49 -19.40 26.73
N LYS A 341 9.53 -20.26 27.10
CA LYS A 341 8.80 -21.12 26.16
C LYS A 341 7.38 -20.59 25.97
N PRO A 342 6.71 -20.90 24.84
CA PRO A 342 5.28 -20.63 24.69
C PRO A 342 4.50 -21.18 25.89
N GLY A 343 3.54 -20.40 26.39
CA GLY A 343 2.70 -20.78 27.52
C GLY A 343 1.79 -21.96 27.20
N ALA A 344 1.06 -22.43 28.22
CA ALA A 344 -0.03 -23.37 28.02
C ALA A 344 -1.17 -22.68 27.26
N GLY A 345 -1.72 -23.35 26.25
CA GLY A 345 -2.89 -22.84 25.52
C GLY A 345 -4.10 -22.67 26.44
N GLY A 346 -4.88 -21.63 26.21
CA GLY A 346 -6.06 -21.31 27.03
C GLY A 346 -6.71 -20.01 26.57
N VAL A 347 -7.94 -19.72 27.01
CA VAL A 347 -8.64 -18.49 26.61
C VAL A 347 -8.04 -17.28 27.31
N LEU A 348 -7.72 -16.22 26.58
CA LEU A 348 -7.23 -14.97 27.16
C LEU A 348 -8.43 -14.05 27.51
N PRO A 349 -8.52 -13.53 28.75
CA PRO A 349 -9.64 -12.67 29.14
C PRO A 349 -9.61 -11.33 28.40
N PRO A 350 -10.76 -10.70 28.09
CA PRO A 350 -10.80 -9.38 27.48
C PRO A 350 -10.03 -8.32 28.29
N LEU A 351 -9.55 -7.28 27.61
CA LEU A 351 -8.86 -6.15 28.24
C LEU A 351 -9.80 -4.96 28.35
N LYS A 352 -9.94 -4.41 29.55
CA LYS A 352 -10.75 -3.21 29.79
C LYS A 352 -10.12 -1.99 29.14
N ARG A 353 -10.95 -1.21 28.46
CA ARG A 353 -10.56 -0.01 27.71
C ARG A 353 -11.50 1.14 28.06
N VAL A 354 -10.99 2.36 28.00
CA VAL A 354 -11.86 3.55 28.04
C VAL A 354 -12.63 3.62 26.71
N PRO A 355 -13.96 3.82 26.73
CA PRO A 355 -14.74 4.03 25.51
C PRO A 355 -14.19 5.20 24.67
N LEU A 356 -14.25 5.06 23.35
CA LEU A 356 -13.71 6.06 22.44
C LEU A 356 -14.60 7.28 22.29
N SER A 357 -15.91 7.10 22.41
CA SER A 357 -16.95 8.12 22.35
C SER A 357 -18.11 7.70 23.25
N SER A 358 -19.00 8.65 23.58
CA SER A 358 -20.19 8.40 24.40
C SER A 358 -21.31 7.73 23.61
N LYS A 359 -21.39 7.99 22.29
CA LYS A 359 -22.37 7.38 21.37
C LYS A 359 -21.63 6.60 20.29
N VAL A 360 -22.29 5.54 19.80
CA VAL A 360 -21.78 4.70 18.72
C VAL A 360 -22.91 4.45 17.74
N VAL A 361 -22.63 4.65 16.45
CA VAL A 361 -23.51 4.23 15.35
C VAL A 361 -22.97 2.91 14.82
N ASP A 362 -23.76 1.84 14.94
CA ASP A 362 -23.37 0.54 14.41
C ASP A 362 -23.54 0.51 12.88
N TYR A 363 -22.53 -0.03 12.19
CA TYR A 363 -22.56 -0.32 10.77
C TYR A 363 -22.38 -1.84 10.59
N PRO A 364 -23.46 -2.63 10.69
CA PRO A 364 -23.37 -4.08 10.61
C PRO A 364 -22.75 -4.56 9.31
N GLU A 365 -22.89 -3.79 8.21
CA GLU A 365 -22.29 -4.13 6.92
C GLU A 365 -20.76 -4.04 6.94
N VAL A 366 -20.18 -3.14 7.75
CA VAL A 366 -18.72 -3.07 7.95
C VAL A 366 -18.24 -4.30 8.71
N ARG A 367 -18.93 -4.66 9.79
CA ARG A 367 -18.60 -5.86 10.59
C ARG A 367 -18.71 -7.12 9.75
N ALA A 368 -19.80 -7.28 9.01
CA ALA A 368 -20.05 -8.43 8.14
C ALA A 368 -19.00 -8.53 7.03
N ALA A 369 -18.70 -7.43 6.34
CA ALA A 369 -17.67 -7.42 5.30
C ALA A 369 -16.29 -7.77 5.88
N HIS A 370 -15.95 -7.26 7.06
CA HIS A 370 -14.71 -7.60 7.73
C HIS A 370 -14.64 -9.09 8.10
N GLN A 371 -15.68 -9.62 8.75
CA GLN A 371 -15.80 -11.03 9.13
C GLN A 371 -15.70 -11.95 7.91
N ASP A 372 -16.39 -11.62 6.81
CA ASP A 372 -16.33 -12.40 5.58
C ASP A 372 -14.92 -12.43 4.96
N CYS A 373 -14.16 -11.33 5.10
CA CYS A 373 -12.77 -11.27 4.66
C CYS A 373 -11.84 -12.14 5.51
N VAL A 374 -11.99 -12.15 6.84
CA VAL A 374 -11.05 -12.83 7.75
C VAL A 374 -11.48 -14.24 8.16
N ALA A 375 -12.68 -14.69 7.78
CA ALA A 375 -13.21 -15.98 8.17
C ALA A 375 -12.35 -17.16 7.63
N PRO A 376 -12.07 -18.17 8.47
CA PRO A 376 -11.35 -19.38 8.05
C PRO A 376 -12.00 -20.08 6.85
N GLY A 377 -11.24 -20.89 6.11
CA GLY A 377 -11.80 -21.78 5.08
C GLY A 377 -11.22 -21.66 3.66
N VAL A 378 -10.23 -20.80 3.45
CA VAL A 378 -9.32 -20.87 2.29
C VAL A 378 -7.90 -20.78 2.82
N ALA A 379 -7.10 -21.84 2.66
CA ALA A 379 -5.76 -21.87 3.22
C ALA A 379 -4.84 -20.91 2.44
N VAL A 380 -3.95 -20.21 3.15
CA VAL A 380 -2.95 -19.30 2.55
C VAL A 380 -2.08 -20.00 1.50
N THR A 381 -1.86 -21.31 1.65
CA THR A 381 -1.08 -22.18 0.77
C THR A 381 -1.82 -22.65 -0.48
N GLU A 382 -3.15 -22.60 -0.53
CA GLU A 382 -3.95 -23.02 -1.70
C GLU A 382 -3.91 -21.99 -2.84
N LEU A 383 -3.47 -20.77 -2.53
CA LEU A 383 -3.50 -19.63 -3.42
C LEU A 383 -2.07 -19.21 -3.72
N ARG A 384 -1.44 -19.90 -4.68
CA ARG A 384 -0.09 -19.52 -5.15
C ARG A 384 -0.16 -18.09 -5.70
N PRO A 385 0.55 -17.13 -5.09
CA PRO A 385 0.82 -15.86 -5.73
C PRO A 385 1.56 -16.14 -7.05
N PRO A 386 1.23 -15.38 -8.10
CA PRO A 386 0.92 -13.96 -7.94
C PRO A 386 -0.43 -13.56 -8.51
N LEU A 387 -1.18 -12.81 -7.70
CA LEU A 387 -2.45 -12.18 -8.08
C LEU A 387 -2.32 -11.22 -9.27
N THR A 388 -1.10 -10.83 -9.64
CA THR A 388 -0.80 -10.08 -10.85
C THR A 388 -1.17 -10.82 -12.13
N GLU A 389 -0.95 -12.14 -12.14
CA GLU A 389 -1.25 -13.01 -13.28
C GLU A 389 -2.76 -13.24 -13.43
N MET A 390 -3.52 -12.99 -12.35
CA MET A 390 -4.99 -13.05 -12.35
C MET A 390 -5.65 -11.75 -12.85
N THR A 391 -4.87 -10.69 -12.99
CA THR A 391 -5.33 -9.33 -13.23
C THR A 391 -4.53 -8.68 -14.36
N ILE A 392 -4.43 -9.39 -15.49
CA ILE A 392 -3.71 -8.92 -16.68
C ILE A 392 -4.54 -7.81 -17.34
N ILE A 393 -3.94 -6.63 -17.47
CA ILE A 393 -4.31 -5.65 -18.49
C ILE A 393 -3.45 -6.01 -19.71
N GLU A 394 -4.07 -6.27 -20.86
CA GLU A 394 -3.43 -6.91 -22.03
C GLU A 394 -2.02 -6.41 -22.33
N SER A 395 -1.11 -7.35 -22.61
CA SER A 395 0.27 -7.10 -23.06
C SER A 395 0.36 -6.46 -24.45
N GLN A 396 -0.78 -6.29 -25.14
CA GLN A 396 -0.86 -5.77 -26.51
C GLN A 396 -0.95 -4.24 -26.58
N LEU A 397 -1.03 -3.54 -25.43
CA LEU A 397 -0.98 -2.09 -25.43
C LEU A 397 0.36 -1.61 -26.00
N PRO A 398 0.37 -0.71 -27.00
CA PRO A 398 1.60 -0.17 -27.55
C PRO A 398 2.46 0.44 -26.42
N LYS A 399 3.68 -0.06 -26.27
CA LYS A 399 4.62 0.49 -25.29
C LYS A 399 5.30 1.71 -25.91
N VAL A 400 5.28 2.81 -25.16
CA VAL A 400 6.04 4.01 -25.49
C VAL A 400 7.37 3.91 -24.74
N PRO A 401 8.51 4.00 -25.43
CA PRO A 401 9.80 4.11 -24.76
C PRO A 401 9.80 5.37 -23.89
N VAL A 402 9.91 5.18 -22.59
CA VAL A 402 10.10 6.26 -21.62
C VAL A 402 11.48 6.04 -21.02
N ALA A 403 12.32 7.08 -21.01
CA ALA A 403 13.67 6.97 -20.50
C ALA A 403 13.64 6.61 -19.01
N ALA A 404 14.39 5.58 -18.62
CA ALA A 404 14.65 5.36 -17.20
C ALA A 404 15.37 6.59 -16.62
N ALA A 405 15.06 6.92 -15.38
CA ALA A 405 15.73 7.97 -14.63
C ALA A 405 16.95 7.38 -13.92
N ASP A 406 18.08 8.09 -13.94
CA ASP A 406 19.17 7.80 -13.01
C ASP A 406 18.70 8.04 -11.57
N PRO A 407 19.15 7.24 -10.57
CA PRO A 407 18.79 7.46 -9.17
C PRO A 407 19.11 8.88 -8.72
N GLU A 408 18.13 9.57 -8.13
CA GLU A 408 18.29 10.92 -7.57
C GLU A 408 18.77 10.83 -6.12
N SER A 409 19.44 11.87 -5.61
CA SER A 409 19.66 12.00 -4.17
C SER A 409 18.50 12.75 -3.54
N GLY A 410 17.91 12.16 -2.51
CA GLY A 410 16.83 12.73 -1.73
C GLY A 410 17.31 13.35 -0.43
N LEU A 411 16.35 13.74 0.39
CA LEU A 411 16.59 14.08 1.78
C LEU A 411 16.88 12.81 2.61
N PRO A 412 17.62 12.93 3.73
CA PRO A 412 17.78 11.84 4.68
C PRO A 412 16.43 11.30 5.17
N LEU A 413 16.29 9.97 5.26
CA LEU A 413 15.01 9.33 5.58
C LEU A 413 14.40 9.82 6.89
N GLY A 414 15.20 10.01 7.93
CA GLY A 414 14.71 10.56 9.19
C GLY A 414 14.06 11.93 9.03
N GLN A 415 14.62 12.80 8.19
CA GLN A 415 13.99 14.10 7.89
C GLN A 415 12.72 13.95 7.07
N VAL A 416 12.71 13.02 6.11
CA VAL A 416 11.53 12.74 5.28
C VAL A 416 10.35 12.29 6.13
N LEU A 417 10.54 11.33 7.03
CA LEU A 417 9.47 10.80 7.89
C LEU A 417 8.89 11.86 8.84
N LEU A 418 9.72 12.80 9.30
CA LEU A 418 9.27 13.93 10.12
C LEU A 418 8.53 15.01 9.30
N LYS A 419 9.09 15.38 8.14
CA LYS A 419 8.60 16.48 7.29
C LYS A 419 7.42 16.10 6.39
N ARG A 420 7.20 14.81 6.14
CA ARG A 420 6.14 14.34 5.23
C ARG A 420 4.80 14.93 5.64
N ARG A 421 4.15 15.62 4.71
CA ARG A 421 2.79 16.18 4.85
C ARG A 421 2.00 15.95 3.59
N SER A 422 0.68 15.96 3.75
CA SER A 422 -0.23 16.00 2.62
C SER A 422 -0.26 17.42 2.09
N ALA A 423 0.07 17.60 0.81
CA ALA A 423 0.08 18.91 0.18
C ALA A 423 -1.32 19.54 0.22
N ASP A 424 -1.40 20.83 0.52
CA ASP A 424 -2.68 21.56 0.53
C ASP A 424 -2.99 22.24 -0.81
N ARG A 425 -1.95 22.52 -1.59
CA ARG A 425 -2.02 23.08 -2.95
C ARG A 425 -0.80 22.67 -3.75
N PHE A 426 -0.88 22.75 -5.07
CA PHE A 426 0.28 22.67 -5.95
C PHE A 426 0.47 23.98 -6.72
N SER A 427 1.71 24.35 -7.04
CA SER A 427 2.02 25.58 -7.78
C SER A 427 1.57 25.53 -9.25
N GLY A 428 1.39 24.32 -9.79
CA GLY A 428 1.09 24.09 -11.21
C GLY A 428 2.35 23.96 -12.08
N ASP A 429 3.53 24.25 -11.52
CA ASP A 429 4.81 24.11 -12.21
C ASP A 429 5.08 22.66 -12.63
N PRO A 430 5.87 22.45 -13.71
CA PRO A 430 6.19 21.12 -14.17
C PRO A 430 6.98 20.32 -13.12
N VAL A 431 6.64 19.04 -13.03
CA VAL A 431 7.47 18.06 -12.31
C VAL A 431 8.54 17.54 -13.27
N PRO A 432 9.83 17.56 -12.87
CA PRO A 432 10.91 17.00 -13.67
C PRO A 432 10.65 15.54 -14.04
N HIS A 433 10.95 15.19 -15.29
CA HIS A 433 10.78 13.83 -15.81
C HIS A 433 11.41 12.79 -14.89
N ARG A 434 12.65 13.05 -14.46
CA ARG A 434 13.45 12.19 -13.59
C ARG A 434 12.72 11.89 -12.28
N GLN A 435 12.24 12.93 -11.59
CA GLN A 435 11.56 12.81 -10.30
C GLN A 435 10.25 12.03 -10.42
N PHE A 436 9.48 12.25 -11.48
CA PHE A 436 8.23 11.53 -11.71
C PHE A 436 8.48 10.04 -12.00
N MET A 437 9.48 9.72 -12.83
CA MET A 437 9.87 8.34 -13.11
C MET A 437 10.39 7.62 -11.87
N GLU A 438 11.25 8.26 -11.08
CA GLU A 438 11.77 7.71 -9.83
C GLU A 438 10.64 7.45 -8.83
N LEU A 439 9.73 8.41 -8.65
CA LEU A 439 8.55 8.26 -7.79
C LEU A 439 7.70 7.06 -8.22
N ASN A 440 7.39 6.92 -9.50
CA ASN A 440 6.61 5.80 -10.00
C ASN A 440 7.32 4.47 -9.76
N TRP A 441 8.61 4.40 -10.11
CA TRP A 441 9.40 3.18 -9.94
C TRP A 441 9.46 2.74 -8.47
N LEU A 442 9.80 3.65 -7.56
CA LEU A 442 9.82 3.39 -6.11
C LEU A 442 8.44 2.99 -5.57
N SER A 443 7.35 3.52 -6.13
CA SER A 443 6.01 3.22 -5.62
C SER A 443 5.55 1.81 -5.97
N PHE A 444 5.89 1.32 -7.16
CA PHE A 444 5.33 0.08 -7.72
C PHE A 444 6.35 -1.06 -7.86
N ARG A 445 7.66 -0.80 -7.70
CA ARG A 445 8.70 -1.81 -7.93
C ARG A 445 9.62 -2.08 -6.74
N THR A 446 9.45 -1.41 -5.59
CA THR A 446 10.26 -1.69 -4.38
C THR A 446 9.48 -2.27 -3.19
N GLY A 447 10.22 -2.76 -2.20
CA GLY A 447 9.76 -3.18 -0.87
C GLY A 447 9.34 -4.64 -0.72
N THR A 448 9.75 -5.30 0.36
CA THR A 448 9.55 -6.74 0.58
C THR A 448 8.43 -7.03 1.61
N PHE A 449 7.34 -7.68 1.19
CA PHE A 449 6.33 -8.20 2.13
C PHE A 449 5.80 -9.56 1.71
N TRP A 450 5.86 -10.55 2.60
CA TRP A 450 5.36 -11.89 2.33
C TRP A 450 3.85 -11.96 2.63
N PRO A 451 3.02 -12.56 1.76
CA PRO A 451 3.36 -13.49 0.67
C PRO A 451 3.57 -12.86 -0.71
N MET A 452 3.64 -11.53 -0.83
CA MET A 452 3.83 -10.89 -2.13
C MET A 452 5.31 -10.92 -2.52
N ARG A 453 5.59 -11.04 -3.82
CA ARG A 453 6.87 -11.53 -4.37
C ARG A 453 8.11 -10.95 -3.67
N PRO A 454 8.98 -11.77 -3.06
CA PRO A 454 10.29 -11.32 -2.57
C PRO A 454 11.25 -10.89 -3.68
N ALA A 455 11.05 -11.40 -4.92
CA ALA A 455 12.00 -11.29 -6.03
C ALA A 455 11.35 -10.76 -7.34
N GLY A 456 10.27 -9.96 -7.25
CA GLY A 456 9.61 -9.36 -8.42
C GLY A 456 8.84 -8.10 -8.06
N PRO A 457 8.25 -7.38 -9.03
CA PRO A 457 7.50 -6.15 -8.74
C PRO A 457 6.40 -6.43 -7.72
N HIS A 458 6.35 -5.60 -6.70
CA HIS A 458 5.66 -5.91 -5.44
C HIS A 458 4.18 -5.58 -5.44
N VAL A 459 3.66 -5.12 -6.58
CA VAL A 459 2.23 -4.84 -6.77
C VAL A 459 1.56 -6.13 -7.18
N ALA A 460 0.73 -6.71 -6.32
CA ALA A 460 -0.01 -7.94 -6.56
C ALA A 460 -1.47 -7.69 -6.97
N CYS A 461 -2.12 -6.70 -6.38
CA CYS A 461 -3.56 -6.44 -6.50
C CYS A 461 -3.88 -5.19 -7.34
N ILE A 462 -3.02 -4.18 -7.28
CA ILE A 462 -3.27 -2.84 -7.84
C ILE A 462 -2.76 -2.72 -9.28
N ARG A 463 -3.46 -1.92 -10.10
CA ARG A 463 -2.96 -1.41 -11.38
C ARG A 463 -3.06 0.10 -11.43
N PRO A 464 -1.95 0.82 -11.70
CA PRO A 464 -1.97 2.26 -11.80
C PRO A 464 -2.32 2.73 -13.22
N MET A 465 -3.22 3.70 -13.30
CA MET A 465 -3.40 4.55 -14.47
C MET A 465 -3.12 6.00 -14.07
N TRP A 466 -2.28 6.67 -14.83
CA TRP A 466 -1.89 8.04 -14.56
C TRP A 466 -2.65 9.00 -15.46
N LEU A 467 -3.21 10.06 -14.88
CA LEU A 467 -3.51 11.29 -15.61
C LEU A 467 -2.29 12.21 -15.47
N VAL A 468 -1.56 12.36 -16.55
CA VAL A 468 -0.38 13.24 -16.62
C VAL A 468 -0.82 14.57 -17.21
N HIS A 469 -0.56 15.66 -16.49
CA HIS A 469 -0.90 17.02 -16.93
C HIS A 469 0.34 17.88 -17.22
N ASN A 470 1.38 17.81 -16.37
CA ASN A 470 2.55 18.68 -16.49
C ASN A 470 3.82 18.01 -15.93
N VAL A 471 4.25 16.95 -16.60
CA VAL A 471 5.54 16.29 -16.34
C VAL A 471 6.44 16.57 -17.53
N GLU A 472 7.67 17.04 -17.29
CA GLU A 472 8.62 17.35 -18.36
C GLU A 472 8.84 16.11 -19.25
N ASN A 473 8.94 16.32 -20.56
CA ASN A 473 9.20 15.27 -21.56
C ASN A 473 8.18 14.12 -21.57
N LEU A 474 6.99 14.29 -20.97
CA LEU A 474 5.93 13.30 -21.01
C LEU A 474 4.65 13.94 -21.58
N GLN A 475 4.05 13.28 -22.57
CA GLN A 475 2.85 13.77 -23.22
C GLN A 475 1.69 13.86 -22.20
N SER A 476 0.98 14.99 -22.17
CA SER A 476 -0.23 15.14 -21.37
C SER A 476 -1.28 14.14 -21.85
N GLY A 477 -1.84 13.37 -20.93
CA GLY A 477 -2.81 12.35 -21.27
C GLY A 477 -3.05 11.31 -20.19
N ILE A 478 -3.77 10.26 -20.59
CA ILE A 478 -4.02 9.06 -19.80
C ILE A 478 -2.96 8.02 -20.15
N TRP A 479 -2.23 7.59 -19.13
CA TRP A 479 -1.18 6.60 -19.22
C TRP A 479 -1.52 5.37 -18.39
N TYR A 480 -1.22 4.20 -18.93
CA TYR A 480 -1.13 2.97 -18.14
C TYR A 480 0.34 2.68 -17.89
N TYR A 481 0.67 2.35 -16.63
CA TYR A 481 1.98 1.86 -16.26
C TYR A 481 1.85 0.38 -15.86
N ASP A 482 2.65 -0.46 -16.50
CA ASP A 482 2.75 -1.89 -16.26
C ASP A 482 3.92 -2.15 -15.32
N PRO A 483 3.68 -2.45 -14.02
CA PRO A 483 4.75 -2.64 -13.05
C PRO A 483 5.61 -3.87 -13.34
N VAL A 484 5.06 -4.87 -14.05
CA VAL A 484 5.74 -6.13 -14.35
C VAL A 484 6.76 -5.93 -15.46
N ALA A 485 6.31 -5.33 -16.55
CA ALA A 485 7.17 -5.07 -17.71
C ALA A 485 8.00 -3.78 -17.58
N ASP A 486 7.77 -2.97 -16.53
CA ASP A 486 8.29 -1.60 -16.42
C ASP A 486 8.02 -0.77 -17.67
N GLY A 487 6.77 -0.86 -18.15
CA GLY A 487 6.40 -0.39 -19.48
C GLY A 487 5.24 0.59 -19.43
N TRP A 488 5.38 1.69 -20.15
CA TRP A 488 4.37 2.75 -20.25
C TRP A 488 3.58 2.65 -21.55
N SER A 489 2.28 2.89 -21.46
CA SER A 489 1.39 2.98 -22.63
C SER A 489 0.53 4.23 -22.53
N LEU A 490 0.64 5.10 -23.53
CA LEU A 490 -0.24 6.25 -23.69
C LEU A 490 -1.57 5.77 -24.27
N LEU A 491 -2.63 5.90 -23.49
CA LEU A 491 -3.97 5.44 -23.88
C LEU A 491 -4.77 6.53 -24.59
N ARG A 492 -4.60 7.79 -24.15
CA ARG A 492 -5.29 8.93 -24.74
C ARG A 492 -4.55 10.23 -24.44
N GLU A 493 -4.22 10.98 -25.48
CA GLU A 493 -3.69 12.33 -25.36
C GLU A 493 -4.77 13.32 -24.92
N GLY A 494 -4.40 14.33 -24.15
CA GLY A 494 -5.27 15.45 -23.82
C GLY A 494 -4.97 16.08 -22.46
N ASP A 495 -5.61 17.21 -22.20
CA ASP A 495 -5.69 17.83 -20.88
C ASP A 495 -6.92 17.29 -20.14
N PHE A 496 -6.68 16.68 -18.98
CA PHE A 496 -7.71 16.06 -18.14
C PHE A 496 -7.83 16.71 -16.76
N ARG A 497 -7.33 17.94 -16.56
CA ARG A 497 -7.39 18.64 -15.25
C ARG A 497 -8.80 18.77 -14.70
N GLU A 498 -9.72 19.26 -15.52
CA GLU A 498 -11.11 19.44 -15.13
C GLU A 498 -11.82 18.09 -14.90
N ALA A 499 -11.47 17.06 -15.68
CA ALA A 499 -11.96 15.72 -15.46
C ALA A 499 -11.46 15.16 -14.12
N GLY A 500 -10.17 15.27 -13.82
CA GLY A 500 -9.58 14.86 -12.54
C GLY A 500 -10.24 15.56 -11.35
N ARG A 501 -10.45 16.88 -11.45
CA ARG A 501 -11.19 17.67 -10.45
C ARG A 501 -12.58 17.12 -10.22
N LYS A 502 -13.37 16.96 -11.29
CA LYS A 502 -14.75 16.48 -11.21
C LYS A 502 -14.84 15.06 -10.64
N LEU A 503 -14.03 14.14 -11.16
CA LEU A 503 -14.02 12.73 -10.73
C LEU A 503 -13.68 12.60 -9.23
N CYS A 504 -12.84 13.49 -8.72
CA CYS A 504 -12.45 13.58 -7.32
C CYS A 504 -13.31 14.57 -6.51
N LEU A 505 -14.62 14.63 -6.78
CA LEU A 505 -15.60 15.42 -6.02
C LEU A 505 -15.33 16.93 -6.00
N GLY A 506 -14.80 17.47 -7.09
CA GLY A 506 -14.55 18.91 -7.24
C GLY A 506 -13.30 19.42 -6.52
N GLN A 507 -12.41 18.54 -6.03
CA GLN A 507 -11.21 18.94 -5.31
C GLN A 507 -10.18 19.61 -6.24
N ASP A 508 -9.96 20.91 -6.09
CA ASP A 508 -9.10 21.73 -6.96
C ASP A 508 -7.65 21.24 -7.04
N ILE A 509 -7.14 20.63 -5.97
CA ILE A 509 -5.79 20.08 -5.96
C ILE A 509 -5.57 19.01 -7.05
N CYS A 510 -6.63 18.32 -7.46
CA CYS A 510 -6.59 17.38 -8.59
C CYS A 510 -6.39 18.09 -9.93
N ALA A 511 -6.95 19.30 -10.13
CA ALA A 511 -6.66 20.09 -11.33
C ALA A 511 -5.27 20.72 -11.29
N GLN A 512 -4.76 21.07 -10.11
CA GLN A 512 -3.44 21.69 -9.92
C GLN A 512 -2.28 20.69 -10.06
N ALA A 513 -2.52 19.42 -9.74
CA ALA A 513 -1.51 18.38 -9.77
C ALA A 513 -0.85 18.23 -11.14
N ALA A 514 0.45 17.96 -11.14
CA ALA A 514 1.20 17.61 -12.33
C ALA A 514 0.83 16.22 -12.85
N ALA A 515 0.51 15.29 -11.93
CA ALA A 515 -0.01 13.97 -12.26
C ALA A 515 -0.92 13.40 -11.16
N LEU A 516 -1.87 12.55 -11.55
CA LEU A 516 -2.75 11.80 -10.66
C LEU A 516 -2.65 10.31 -10.96
N CYS A 517 -2.33 9.50 -9.95
CA CYS A 517 -2.37 8.05 -10.06
C CYS A 517 -3.70 7.52 -9.55
N PHE A 518 -4.46 6.89 -10.44
CA PHE A 518 -5.66 6.12 -10.13
C PHE A 518 -5.28 4.65 -9.97
N MET A 519 -5.52 4.09 -8.79
CA MET A 519 -5.17 2.72 -8.42
C MET A 519 -6.40 1.81 -8.50
N PHE A 520 -6.39 0.87 -9.44
CA PHE A 520 -7.52 -0.04 -9.69
C PHE A 520 -7.23 -1.46 -9.19
N ALA A 521 -8.28 -2.17 -8.80
CA ALA A 521 -8.23 -3.60 -8.51
C ALA A 521 -9.42 -4.31 -9.17
N ASN A 522 -9.21 -5.50 -9.71
CA ASN A 522 -10.32 -6.35 -10.15
C ASN A 522 -10.79 -7.20 -8.96
N HIS A 523 -11.65 -6.62 -8.12
CA HIS A 523 -12.11 -7.24 -6.88
C HIS A 523 -12.76 -8.62 -7.10
N ALA A 524 -13.54 -8.77 -8.17
CA ALA A 524 -14.18 -10.04 -8.49
C ALA A 524 -13.14 -11.12 -8.85
N ALA A 525 -12.19 -10.82 -9.74
CA ALA A 525 -11.13 -11.76 -10.11
C ALA A 525 -10.23 -12.11 -8.91
N LEU A 526 -9.83 -11.10 -8.13
CA LEU A 526 -8.99 -11.27 -6.95
C LEU A 526 -9.67 -12.14 -5.89
N MET A 527 -10.95 -11.92 -5.60
CA MET A 527 -11.64 -12.67 -4.55
C MET A 527 -12.11 -14.05 -5.01
N ASN A 528 -12.48 -14.23 -6.28
CA ASN A 528 -12.75 -15.56 -6.85
C ASN A 528 -11.46 -16.40 -6.93
N GLY A 529 -10.32 -15.72 -7.11
CA GLY A 529 -9.01 -16.32 -7.06
C GLY A 529 -8.58 -16.67 -5.66
N ALA A 530 -8.45 -15.66 -4.80
CA ALA A 530 -7.75 -15.72 -3.52
C ALA A 530 -8.65 -15.64 -2.27
N GLY A 531 -9.97 -15.73 -2.46
CA GLY A 531 -10.95 -15.59 -1.40
C GLY A 531 -11.19 -14.13 -0.98
N PRO A 532 -12.16 -13.89 -0.08
CA PRO A 532 -12.66 -12.55 0.24
C PRO A 532 -11.61 -11.59 0.86
N ASP A 533 -10.59 -12.12 1.56
CA ASP A 533 -9.49 -11.33 2.13
C ASP A 533 -8.71 -10.52 1.08
N ALA A 534 -8.75 -10.94 -0.19
CA ALA A 534 -8.14 -10.19 -1.28
C ALA A 534 -8.68 -8.75 -1.40
N TYR A 535 -9.91 -8.50 -0.92
CA TYR A 535 -10.45 -7.15 -0.80
C TYR A 535 -9.65 -6.27 0.15
N ARG A 536 -9.32 -6.79 1.35
CA ARG A 536 -8.47 -6.10 2.33
C ARG A 536 -7.06 -5.91 1.79
N LEU A 537 -6.48 -6.96 1.21
CA LEU A 537 -5.14 -6.91 0.64
C LEU A 537 -4.99 -5.83 -0.42
N ALA A 538 -5.98 -5.67 -1.31
CA ALA A 538 -5.96 -4.61 -2.31
C ALA A 538 -5.93 -3.20 -1.70
N HIS A 539 -6.70 -2.96 -0.64
CA HIS A 539 -6.71 -1.66 0.04
C HIS A 539 -5.43 -1.42 0.87
N LEU A 540 -4.93 -2.44 1.57
CA LEU A 540 -3.65 -2.37 2.28
C LEU A 540 -2.51 -2.07 1.30
N GLU A 541 -2.47 -2.76 0.15
CA GLU A 541 -1.49 -2.52 -0.91
C GLU A 541 -1.59 -1.11 -1.50
N ALA A 542 -2.79 -0.61 -1.77
CA ALA A 542 -2.97 0.77 -2.23
C ALA A 542 -2.45 1.79 -1.20
N GLY A 543 -2.65 1.56 0.10
CA GLY A 543 -2.09 2.38 1.18
C GLY A 543 -0.56 2.30 1.26
N LEU A 544 0.02 1.10 1.12
CA LEU A 544 1.46 0.88 1.08
C LEU A 544 2.10 1.68 -0.08
N ILE A 545 1.56 1.52 -1.30
CA ILE A 545 1.98 2.26 -2.49
C ILE A 545 1.83 3.78 -2.27
N GLY A 546 0.70 4.20 -1.70
CA GLY A 546 0.47 5.61 -1.38
C GLY A 546 1.51 6.18 -0.42
N GLN A 547 1.96 5.41 0.57
CA GLN A 547 3.01 5.87 1.48
C GLN A 547 4.37 5.96 0.81
N ARG A 548 4.70 5.04 -0.11
CA ARG A 548 5.91 5.15 -0.94
C ARG A 548 5.89 6.43 -1.75
N MET A 549 4.76 6.76 -2.38
CA MET A 549 4.61 8.03 -3.10
C MET A 549 4.84 9.23 -2.17
N TYR A 550 4.32 9.20 -0.94
CA TYR A 550 4.56 10.26 0.04
C TYR A 550 6.03 10.39 0.44
N ILE A 551 6.71 9.28 0.73
CA ILE A 551 8.13 9.28 1.14
C ILE A 551 8.99 9.76 -0.03
N ALA A 552 8.83 9.18 -1.23
CA ALA A 552 9.56 9.56 -2.43
C ALA A 552 9.34 11.03 -2.81
N ALA A 553 8.09 11.49 -2.84
CA ALA A 553 7.78 12.90 -3.12
C ALA A 553 8.45 13.83 -2.12
N THR A 554 8.33 13.54 -0.81
CA THR A 554 8.94 14.37 0.23
C THR A 554 10.46 14.38 0.12
N ALA A 555 11.09 13.24 -0.17
CA ALA A 555 12.52 13.11 -0.37
C ALA A 555 13.02 13.97 -1.55
N MET A 556 12.25 14.05 -2.63
CA MET A 556 12.52 14.87 -3.82
C MET A 556 11.97 16.31 -3.72
N LYS A 557 11.46 16.71 -2.56
CA LYS A 557 10.84 18.05 -2.31
C LYS A 557 9.66 18.34 -3.24
N LEU A 558 8.93 17.30 -3.63
CA LEU A 558 7.62 17.38 -4.26
C LEU A 558 6.52 17.30 -3.20
N GLY A 559 5.34 17.79 -3.55
CA GLY A 559 4.15 17.51 -2.78
C GLY A 559 3.43 16.26 -3.27
N CYS A 560 2.71 15.65 -2.34
CA CYS A 560 1.81 14.54 -2.62
C CYS A 560 0.54 14.69 -1.78
N ARG A 561 -0.61 14.27 -2.30
CA ARG A 561 -1.86 14.18 -1.53
C ARG A 561 -2.69 13.00 -2.00
N ALA A 562 -3.13 12.22 -1.02
CA ALA A 562 -4.09 11.15 -1.21
C ALA A 562 -5.53 11.67 -1.31
N ILE A 563 -6.33 11.01 -2.14
CA ILE A 563 -7.73 11.30 -2.38
C ILE A 563 -8.54 10.01 -2.20
N GLY A 564 -9.24 9.89 -1.07
CA GLY A 564 -10.09 8.73 -0.77
C GLY A 564 -11.52 8.85 -1.31
N ALA A 565 -11.98 10.07 -1.60
CA ALA A 565 -13.34 10.37 -2.02
C ALA A 565 -13.39 10.74 -3.51
N PHE A 566 -14.17 9.99 -4.28
CA PHE A 566 -14.29 10.10 -5.73
C PHE A 566 -15.57 9.41 -6.22
N TYR A 567 -16.04 9.75 -7.42
CA TYR A 567 -17.18 9.09 -8.06
C TYR A 567 -16.77 7.75 -8.69
N ASP A 568 -16.93 6.65 -7.94
CA ASP A 568 -16.44 5.31 -8.33
C ASP A 568 -16.90 4.91 -9.76
N GLU A 569 -18.19 5.06 -10.08
CA GLU A 569 -18.74 4.68 -11.39
C GLU A 569 -18.36 5.64 -12.52
N GLU A 570 -18.24 6.93 -12.25
CA GLU A 570 -17.81 7.90 -13.26
C GLU A 570 -16.35 7.66 -13.65
N ILE A 571 -15.48 7.33 -12.68
CA ILE A 571 -14.10 6.94 -12.94
C ILE A 571 -14.07 5.69 -13.83
N ARG A 572 -14.82 4.65 -13.46
CA ARG A 572 -14.88 3.43 -14.28
C ARG A 572 -15.33 3.71 -15.71
N ARG A 573 -16.32 4.57 -15.94
CA ARG A 573 -16.73 4.96 -17.29
C ARG A 573 -15.65 5.79 -18.01
N PHE A 574 -15.04 6.74 -17.31
CA PHE A 574 -14.02 7.63 -17.88
C PHE A 574 -12.79 6.88 -18.40
N PHE A 575 -12.34 5.86 -17.66
CA PHE A 575 -11.23 4.98 -18.07
C PHE A 575 -11.66 3.82 -18.97
N GLY A 576 -12.95 3.71 -19.33
CA GLY A 576 -13.46 2.61 -20.17
C GLY A 576 -13.56 1.25 -19.47
N LEU A 577 -13.56 1.25 -18.14
CA LEU A 577 -13.53 0.06 -17.28
C LEU A 577 -14.91 -0.40 -16.77
N ALA A 578 -15.99 0.31 -17.11
CA ALA A 578 -17.34 0.04 -16.60
C ALA A 578 -17.78 -1.43 -16.74
N GLN A 579 -17.37 -2.13 -17.79
CA GLN A 579 -17.76 -3.52 -18.07
C GLN A 579 -16.66 -4.56 -17.77
N THR A 580 -15.59 -4.17 -17.06
CA THR A 580 -14.36 -4.98 -16.95
C THR A 580 -14.13 -5.60 -15.56
N GLY A 581 -14.95 -5.24 -14.57
CA GLY A 581 -14.76 -5.65 -13.16
C GLY A 581 -13.63 -4.93 -12.43
N TRP A 582 -12.88 -4.05 -13.10
CA TRP A 582 -11.89 -3.18 -12.48
C TRP A 582 -12.57 -2.02 -11.76
N ASP A 583 -12.33 -1.95 -10.46
CA ASP A 583 -12.86 -0.94 -9.56
C ASP A 583 -11.73 -0.04 -9.04
N ILE A 584 -12.04 1.24 -8.88
CA ILE A 584 -11.10 2.20 -8.30
C ILE A 584 -10.99 1.96 -6.79
N VAL A 585 -9.76 1.89 -6.29
CA VAL A 585 -9.44 1.69 -4.88
C VAL A 585 -8.97 2.99 -4.24
N TYR A 586 -8.07 3.72 -4.91
CA TYR A 586 -7.43 4.90 -4.35
C TYR A 586 -6.90 5.85 -5.42
N VAL A 587 -6.74 7.13 -5.06
CA VAL A 587 -6.15 8.13 -5.95
C VAL A 587 -5.05 8.88 -5.20
N MET A 588 -3.91 9.07 -5.86
CA MET A 588 -2.79 9.87 -5.35
C MET A 588 -2.51 11.01 -6.33
N THR A 589 -2.21 12.19 -5.80
CA THR A 589 -1.84 13.37 -6.59
C THR A 589 -0.39 13.76 -6.28
N VAL A 590 0.33 14.24 -7.29
CA VAL A 590 1.73 14.66 -7.19
C VAL A 590 1.92 15.99 -7.93
N GLY A 591 2.72 16.89 -7.36
CA GLY A 591 3.05 18.18 -7.96
C GLY A 591 4.12 18.95 -7.17
N ARG A 592 4.52 20.12 -7.68
CA ARG A 592 5.37 21.09 -6.98
C ARG A 592 4.55 21.85 -5.92
N VAL A 593 5.12 22.15 -4.75
CA VAL A 593 4.45 22.80 -3.60
C VAL A 593 5.02 24.16 -3.26
#